data_AF-A0A0J1F9Q4-F1
#
_entry.id   AF-A0A0J1F9Q4-F1
#
_cell.length_a   1.000
_cell.length_b   1.000
_cell.length_c   1.000
_cell.angle_alpha   90.00
_cell.angle_beta   90.00
_cell.angle_gamma   90.00
#
_symmetry.space_group_name_H-M   'P 1'
#
loop_
_entity.id
_entity.type
_entity.pdbx_description
1 polymer ?
#
loop_
_entity_poly.entity_id
_entity_poly.type
_entity_poly.pdbx_seq_one_letter_code
_entity_poly.pdbx_strand_id
1 'polypeptide(L)' 'MQALTDALTVPVTRVGDRVLVGFSSREYEEAFENYQAGS' A
#
# COMPACT_ATOMS: atom_id res chain seq x y z
N MET A 1 -5.06 1.57 -13.65
CA MET A 1 -4.14 1.48 -12.49
C MET A 1 -2.73 1.08 -12.92
N GLN A 2 -2.56 0.02 -13.73
CA GLN A 2 -1.26 -0.41 -14.28
C GLN A 2 -0.42 0.71 -14.91
N ALA A 3 -1.01 1.51 -15.81
CA ALA A 3 -0.26 2.59 -16.49
C ALA A 3 0.23 3.73 -15.55
N LEU A 4 -0.39 3.91 -14.37
CA LEU A 4 0.05 4.91 -13.39
C LEU A 4 1.21 4.39 -12.53
N THR A 5 1.18 3.10 -12.20
CA THR A 5 2.23 2.40 -11.46
C THR A 5 3.44 2.08 -12.34
N ASP A 6 3.26 1.92 -13.66
CA ASP A 6 4.37 1.69 -14.60
C ASP A 6 5.13 3.00 -14.92
N ALA A 7 4.44 4.15 -14.88
CA ALA A 7 5.06 5.47 -15.09
C ALA A 7 5.82 5.99 -13.86
N LEU A 8 5.45 5.50 -12.68
CA LEU A 8 6.07 5.82 -11.40
C LEU A 8 6.90 4.60 -10.98
N THR A 9 8.22 4.66 -11.07
CA THR A 9 9.17 3.59 -10.66
C THR A 9 9.11 3.21 -9.17
N VAL A 10 8.06 3.61 -8.46
CA VAL A 10 7.83 3.41 -7.03
C VAL A 10 6.66 2.45 -6.81
N PRO A 11 6.81 1.47 -5.90
CA PRO A 11 5.78 0.48 -5.61
C PRO A 11 4.50 1.12 -5.07
N VAL A 12 3.34 0.66 -5.52
CA VAL A 12 2.01 1.11 -5.06
C VAL A 12 1.16 -0.09 -4.66
N THR A 13 0.51 -0.02 -3.50
CA THR A 13 -0.43 -1.06 -3.04
C THR A 13 -1.64 -0.47 -2.31
N ARG A 14 -2.72 -1.24 -2.18
CA ARG A 14 -3.94 -0.86 -1.46
C ARG A 14 -4.17 -1.83 -0.30
N VAL A 15 -4.39 -1.30 0.90
CA VAL A 15 -4.72 -2.06 2.12
C VAL A 15 -6.02 -1.48 2.70
N GLY A 16 -7.12 -2.25 2.61
CA GLY A 16 -8.46 -1.74 2.91
C GLY A 16 -8.80 -0.51 2.05
N ASP A 17 -9.09 0.61 2.70
CA ASP A 17 -9.34 1.90 2.02
C ASP A 17 -8.12 2.81 1.90
N ARG A 18 -6.93 2.35 2.32
CA ARG A 18 -5.68 3.10 2.20
C ARG A 18 -4.89 2.69 0.97
N VAL A 19 -4.29 3.69 0.30
CA VAL A 19 -3.33 3.50 -0.79
C VAL A 19 -1.95 3.90 -0.29
N LEU A 20 -0.97 3.01 -0.44
CA LEU A 20 0.43 3.21 -0.09
C LEU A 20 1.25 3.36 -1.37
N VAL A 21 2.15 4.35 -1.42
CA VAL A 21 3.01 4.67 -2.57
C VAL A 21 4.45 4.84 -2.08
N GLY A 22 5.41 4.19 -2.73
CA GLY A 22 6.83 4.27 -2.36
C GLY A 22 7.13 3.71 -0.96
N PHE A 23 6.29 2.78 -0.49
CA PHE A 23 6.30 2.30 0.89
C PHE A 23 7.39 1.26 1.13
N SER A 24 7.87 1.22 2.38
CA SER A 24 8.71 0.16 2.92
C SER A 24 7.88 -1.04 3.39
N SER A 25 8.51 -2.21 3.55
CA SER A 25 7.84 -3.41 4.06
C SER A 25 7.18 -3.19 5.43
N ARG A 26 7.82 -2.39 6.29
CA ARG A 26 7.28 -2.05 7.62
C ARG A 26 5.99 -1.24 7.54
N GLU A 27 5.93 -0.23 6.67
CA GLU A 27 4.72 0.58 6.49
C GLU A 27 3.55 -0.25 5.93
N TYR A 28 3.85 -1.25 5.09
CA TYR A 28 2.86 -2.20 4.64
C TYR A 28 2.35 -3.09 5.78
N GLU A 29 3.25 -3.68 6.57
CA GLU A 29 2.89 -4.54 7.71
C GLU A 29 2.04 -3.78 8.73
N GLU A 30 2.44 -2.57 9.13
CA GLU A 30 1.67 -1.72 10.04
C GLU A 30 0.28 -1.39 9.46
N ALA A 31 0.19 -1.07 8.17
CA ALA A 31 -1.10 -0.80 7.52
C ALA A 31 -2.01 -2.04 7.48
N PHE A 32 -1.41 -3.22 7.27
CA PHE A 32 -2.11 -4.49 7.19
C PHE A 32 -2.62 -4.97 8.55
N GLU A 33 -1.79 -4.88 9.60
CA GLU A 33 -2.18 -5.20 10.97
C GLU A 33 -3.32 -4.31 11.47
N ASN A 34 -3.23 -2.99 11.20
CA ASN A 34 -4.29 -2.06 11.56
C ASN A 34 -5.62 -2.37 10.84
N TYR A 35 -5.56 -2.81 9.60
CA TYR A 35 -6.75 -3.24 8.87
C TYR A 35 -7.37 -4.51 9.48
N GLN A 36 -6.54 -5.50 9.82
CA GLN A 36 -7.02 -6.73 10.47
C GLN A 36 -7.59 -6.48 11.87
N ALA A 37 -7.00 -5.58 12.65
CA ALA A 37 -7.46 -5.25 14.01
C ALA A 37 -8.78 -4.44 14.02
N GLY A 38 -9.11 -3.77 12.91
CA GLY A 38 -10.34 -2.99 12.75
C GLY A 38 -11.48 -3.71 12.02
N SER A 39 -11.31 -4.99 11.66
CA SER A 39 -12.29 -5.82 10.93
C SER A 39 -13.06 -6.79 11.83
#